data_AF-A0A4Z1BKG1-F1
#
_entry.id   AF-A0A4Z1BKG1-F1
#
_cell.length_a   1.000
_cell.length_b   1.000
_cell.length_c   1.000
_cell.angle_alpha   90.00
_cell.angle_beta   90.00
_cell.angle_gamma   90.00
#
_symmetry.space_group_name_H-M   'P 1'
#
loop_
_entity.id
_entity.type
_entity.pdbx_description
1 polymer ?
#
loop_
_entity_poly.entity_id
_entity_poly.type
_entity_poly.pdbx_seq_one_letter_code
_entity_poly.pdbx_strand_id
1 'polypeptide(L)' 'MSLDDLTQIDSTRIFVNGAWVRPTGGGTLPVTDPSDGLVIGQLGRGTPADVDAAVAAARGG' A
#
# COMPACT_ATOMS: atom_id res chain seq x y z
N MET A 1 -2.11 17.49 -14.91
CA MET A 1 -2.06 16.04 -14.69
C MET A 1 -1.08 15.49 -15.72
N SER A 2 0.06 14.92 -15.28
CA SER A 2 1.13 14.43 -16.17
C SER A 2 0.87 12.98 -16.61
N LEU A 3 1.52 12.52 -17.68
CA LEU A 3 1.56 11.09 -18.04
C LEU A 3 2.19 10.25 -16.92
N ASP A 4 3.13 10.81 -16.17
CA ASP A 4 3.71 10.18 -14.98
C ASP A 4 2.62 9.91 -13.93
N ASP A 5 1.70 10.87 -13.74
CA ASP A 5 0.57 10.81 -12.82
C ASP A 5 -0.48 9.74 -13.21
N LEU A 6 -0.53 9.37 -14.49
CA LEU A 6 -1.45 8.36 -15.02
C LEU A 6 -0.92 6.92 -14.91
N THR A 7 0.39 6.76 -14.73
CA THR A 7 1.07 5.46 -14.72
C THR A 7 1.66 5.09 -13.37
N GLN A 8 1.76 6.07 -12.46
CA GLN A 8 2.37 5.88 -11.16
C GLN A 8 1.34 5.42 -10.12
N ILE A 9 1.56 4.21 -9.59
CA ILE A 9 0.81 3.70 -8.44
C ILE A 9 1.37 4.38 -7.18
N ASP A 10 0.50 4.97 -6.36
CA ASP A 10 0.85 5.45 -5.02
C ASP A 10 1.12 4.24 -4.10
N SER A 11 2.39 3.84 -3.99
CA SER A 11 2.84 2.70 -3.19
C SER A 11 2.60 2.85 -1.69
N THR A 12 2.23 4.05 -1.21
CA THR A 12 1.88 4.26 0.20
C THR A 12 0.45 3.80 0.54
N ARG A 13 -0.35 3.47 -0.47
CA ARG A 13 -1.70 2.91 -0.31
C ARG A 13 -1.68 1.38 -0.35
N ILE A 14 -2.71 0.79 0.24
CA ILE A 14 -3.00 -0.65 0.16
C ILE A 14 -4.27 -0.88 -0.65
N PHE A 15 -4.37 -2.04 -1.31
CA PHE A 15 -5.54 -2.37 -2.12
C PHE A 15 -6.48 -3.29 -1.33
N VAL A 16 -7.64 -2.78 -0.95
CA VAL A 16 -8.64 -3.48 -0.12
C VAL A 16 -10.02 -3.26 -0.74
N ASN A 17 -10.79 -4.33 -0.90
CA ASN A 17 -12.16 -4.28 -1.42
C ASN A 17 -12.31 -3.53 -2.76
N GLY A 18 -11.40 -3.78 -3.70
CA GLY A 18 -11.46 -3.16 -5.03
C GLY A 18 -10.96 -1.71 -5.10
N ALA A 19 -10.43 -1.15 -4.01
CA ALA A 19 -9.97 0.23 -3.96
C ALA A 19 -8.58 0.40 -3.33
N TRP A 20 -7.84 1.40 -3.80
CA TRP A 20 -6.61 1.88 -3.17
C TRP A 20 -6.93 2.81 -2.00
N VAL A 21 -6.65 2.38 -0.78
CA VAL A 21 -6.95 3.10 0.46
C VAL A 21 -5.68 3.38 1.26
N ARG A 22 -5.70 4.41 2.12
CA ARG A 22 -4.62 4.62 3.09
C ARG A 22 -4.72 3.53 4.17
N PRO A 23 -3.59 2.93 4.60
CA PRO A 23 -3.59 2.01 5.74
C PRO A 23 -4.19 2.67 6.98
N THR A 24 -4.96 1.92 7.76
CA THR A 24 -5.67 2.44 8.94
C THR A 24 -4.70 3.03 9.98
N GLY A 25 -3.49 2.47 10.08
CA GLY A 25 -2.43 2.99 10.96
C GLY A 25 -1.66 4.20 10.42
N GLY A 26 -1.89 4.62 9.17
CA GLY A 26 -1.25 5.78 8.53
C GLY A 26 0.27 5.68 8.30
N GLY A 27 0.90 4.57 8.67
CA GLY A 27 2.35 4.38 8.57
C GLY A 27 2.83 3.86 7.21
N THR A 28 4.14 3.91 7.01
CA THR A 28 4.83 3.30 5.87
C THR A 28 6.00 2.42 6.33
N LEU A 29 6.53 1.62 5.40
CA LEU A 29 7.74 0.82 5.52
C LEU A 29 8.74 1.24 4.43
N PRO A 30 10.03 1.39 4.74
CA PRO A 30 11.04 1.67 3.72
C PRO A 30 11.23 0.44 2.83
N VAL A 31 11.35 0.66 1.52
CA VAL A 31 11.80 -0.36 0.57
C VAL A 31 13.28 -0.16 0.34
N THR A 32 14.08 -1.18 0.59
CA THR A 32 15.55 -1.13 0.48
C THR A 32 16.06 -1.96 -0.69
N ASP A 33 17.05 -1.44 -1.41
CA ASP A 33 17.82 -2.22 -2.40
C ASP A 33 18.69 -3.25 -1.67
N PRO A 34 18.57 -4.56 -1.97
CA PRO A 34 19.38 -5.59 -1.31
C PRO A 34 20.87 -5.52 -1.67
N SER A 35 21.26 -4.81 -2.71
CA SER A 35 22.63 -4.75 -3.23
C SER A 35 23.52 -3.78 -2.44
N ASP A 36 22.95 -2.70 -1.91
CA ASP A 36 23.68 -1.65 -1.19
C ASP A 36 22.99 -1.16 0.10
N GLY A 37 21.75 -1.59 0.36
CA GLY A 37 20.97 -1.21 1.53
C GLY A 37 20.30 0.17 1.44
N LEU A 38 20.37 0.86 0.31
CA LEU A 38 19.77 2.18 0.15
C LEU A 38 18.24 2.10 0.08
N VAL A 39 17.56 3.11 0.61
CA VAL A 39 16.09 3.22 0.53
C VAL A 39 15.70 3.75 -0.85
N ILE A 40 14.92 2.94 -1.57
CA ILE A 40 14.45 3.24 -2.94
C ILE A 40 12.96 3.62 -2.97
N GLY A 41 12.25 3.56 -1.84
CA GLY A 41 10.84 3.94 -1.78
C GLY A 41 10.19 3.72 -0.42
N GLN A 42 8.87 3.95 -0.39
CA GLN A 42 8.01 3.76 0.77
C GLN A 42 6.79 2.92 0.38
N LEU A 43 6.43 1.95 1.23
CA LEU A 43 5.27 1.08 1.07
C LEU A 43 4.26 1.32 2.20
N GLY A 44 2.97 1.31 1.91
CA GLY A 44 1.94 1.42 2.95
C GLY A 44 2.06 0.33 4.02
N ARG A 45 2.05 0.72 5.30
CA ARG A 45 2.14 -0.22 6.42
C ARG A 45 0.74 -0.63 6.89
N GLY A 46 0.26 -1.75 6.35
CA GLY A 46 -0.99 -2.37 6.79
C GLY A 46 -0.98 -2.71 8.29
N THR A 47 -2.17 -2.70 8.88
CA THR A 47 -2.45 -3.05 10.26
C THR A 47 -3.38 -4.27 10.34
N PRO A 48 -3.55 -4.89 11.52
CA PRO A 48 -4.54 -5.97 11.68
C PRO A 48 -5.95 -5.55 11.24
N ALA A 49 -6.37 -4.30 11.47
CA ALA A 49 -7.67 -3.81 11.03
C ALA A 49 -7.82 -3.80 9.49
N ASP A 50 -6.74 -3.46 8.77
CA ASP A 50 -6.74 -3.51 7.31
C ASP A 50 -6.86 -4.96 6.80
N VAL A 51 -6.23 -5.91 7.51
CA VAL A 51 -6.35 -7.35 7.21
C VAL A 51 -7.78 -7.82 7.44
N ASP A 52 -8.38 -7.48 8.57
CA ASP A 52 -9.77 -7.84 8.88
C ASP A 52 -10.74 -7.30 7.84
N ALA A 53 -10.57 -6.05 7.40
CA ALA A 53 -11.37 -5.45 6.34
C ALA A 53 -11.22 -6.19 5.00
N ALA A 54 -9.99 -6.55 4.62
CA ALA A 54 -9.73 -7.32 3.40
C ALA A 54 -10.36 -8.72 3.46
N VAL A 55 -10.24 -9.41 4.59
CA VAL A 55 -10.85 -10.74 4.80
C VAL A 55 -12.37 -10.66 4.77
N ALA A 56 -12.97 -9.67 5.44
CA ALA A 56 -14.41 -9.45 5.43
C ALA A 56 -14.93 -9.19 4.01
N ALA A 57 -14.26 -8.32 3.25
CA ALA A 57 -14.60 -8.04 1.85
C ALA A 57 -14.52 -9.29 0.96
N ALA A 58 -13.48 -10.10 1.12
CA ALA A 58 -13.31 -11.33 0.34
C ALA A 58 -14.36 -12.40 0.66
N ARG A 59 -14.88 -12.45 1.89
CA ARG A 59 -15.92 -13.40 2.33
C ARG A 59 -17.35 -12.97 2.00
N GLY A 60 -17.59 -11.66 1.91
CA GLY A 60 -18.89 -11.08 1.57
C GLY A 60 -19.18 -10.98 0.08
N GLY A 61 -18.26 -11.48 -0.76
CA GLY A 61 -18.40 -11.57 -2.22
C GLY A 61 -19.05 -12.86 -2.69
#